data_AF-A0A2N1TB93-F1
#
_entry.id   AF-A0A2N1TB93-F1
#
_cell.length_a   1.000
_cell.length_b   1.000
_cell.length_c   1.000
_cell.angle_alpha   90.00
_cell.angle_beta   90.00
_cell.angle_gamma   90.00
#
_symmetry.space_group_name_H-M   'P 1'
#
loop_
_entity.id
_entity.type
_entity.pdbx_description
1 polymer ?
#
loop_
_entity_poly.entity_id
_entity_poly.type
_entity_poly.pdbx_seq_one_letter_code
_entity_poly.pdbx_strand_id
1 'polypeptide(L)'
;MKKIALGTSILLALTTLTAFANTSLTYQQEIEQVVELKLVTEKSEIKANKCEVLEMMSRQFQWTTSEDYSHPFTDVPEWCDSASAYAYHAGIVNGRTETILGTEGDVSRSEVAVMLYRELKLQNFDFTKTAENTLNDWASTPDWAVNEAKALVEAEIIFGFEDNTFGGEKHIIKQDLGILLIRVDKMISSTTQELDNDLVGRWAWAETTKEDQPTMTPEQTTAPFFLTLGADRSLGISGDCNLMGGSVKSDMSDDQTTTTISFFDIFGTLMYCEDSYENTFRDALMASTSYTFENEEKTVLTLNITDEESTKIGTMKFIKTDPIENNDNQSS
;
A
#
# COMPACT_ATOMS: atom_id res chain seq x y z
N MET A 1 16.60 14.33 10.49
CA MET A 1 15.78 13.90 9.34
C MET A 1 14.37 14.36 9.63
N LYS A 2 13.90 15.42 8.95
CA LYS A 2 12.52 15.90 9.10
C LYS A 2 11.62 14.88 8.40
N LYS A 3 10.69 14.26 9.14
CA LYS A 3 9.56 13.53 8.54
C LYS A 3 8.83 14.54 7.65
N ILE A 4 8.87 14.34 6.34
CA ILE A 4 7.97 15.03 5.42
C ILE A 4 6.61 14.38 5.70
N ALA A 5 5.73 15.11 6.36
CA ALA A 5 4.36 14.67 6.57
C ALA A 5 3.70 14.56 5.20
N LEU A 6 3.11 13.40 4.87
CA LEU A 6 2.24 13.28 3.71
C LEU A 6 1.19 14.39 3.78
N GLY A 7 1.13 15.22 2.75
CA GLY A 7 0.29 16.42 2.71
C GLY A 7 -1.17 16.08 2.97
N THR A 8 -1.71 16.60 4.08
CA THR A 8 -3.09 16.40 4.57
C THR A 8 -4.21 16.97 3.69
N SER A 9 -3.91 17.54 2.52
CA SER A 9 -4.87 18.42 1.84
C SER A 9 -5.60 17.85 0.61
N ILE A 10 -5.25 16.68 0.08
CA ILE A 10 -6.11 15.96 -0.89
C ILE A 10 -7.07 14.99 -0.21
N LEU A 11 -6.77 14.55 1.02
CA LEU A 11 -7.71 13.79 1.85
C LEU A 11 -9.07 14.54 1.97
N LEU A 12 -9.04 15.87 1.97
CA LEU A 12 -10.23 16.72 2.00
C LEU A 12 -11.09 16.65 0.72
N ALA A 13 -10.49 16.48 -0.47
CA ALA A 13 -11.26 16.38 -1.72
C ALA A 13 -11.94 15.01 -1.87
N LEU A 14 -11.37 13.94 -1.30
CA LEU A 14 -12.02 12.63 -1.26
C LEU A 14 -13.15 12.53 -0.23
N THR A 15 -13.24 13.42 0.77
CA THR A 15 -14.35 13.38 1.75
C THR A 15 -15.74 13.62 1.12
N THR A 16 -15.81 14.18 -0.09
CA THR A 16 -17.08 14.35 -0.82
C THR A 16 -17.43 13.21 -1.77
N LEU A 17 -16.60 12.17 -1.89
CA LEU A 17 -16.84 11.03 -2.79
C LEU A 17 -17.11 9.74 -1.99
N THR A 18 -18.14 9.73 -1.16
CA THR A 18 -18.74 8.46 -0.69
C THR A 18 -19.48 7.82 -1.86
N ALA A 19 -18.79 7.10 -2.75
CA ALA A 19 -19.36 6.04 -3.60
C ALA A 19 -18.38 5.41 -4.62
N PHE A 20 -17.09 5.16 -4.34
CA PHE A 20 -16.26 4.35 -5.27
C PHE A 20 -15.19 3.47 -4.61
N ALA A 21 -15.25 3.28 -3.29
CA ALA A 21 -14.17 2.61 -2.55
C ALA A 21 -14.38 1.10 -2.43
N ASN A 22 -14.06 0.33 -3.49
CA ASN A 22 -13.47 -1.04 -3.43
C ASN A 22 -13.91 -2.03 -4.53
N THR A 23 -14.67 -1.63 -5.53
CA THR A 23 -14.75 -2.41 -6.78
C THR A 23 -13.57 -2.05 -7.70
N SER A 24 -13.00 -3.05 -8.39
CA SER A 24 -12.06 -2.78 -9.48
C SER A 24 -12.84 -2.04 -10.56
N LEU A 25 -12.46 -0.79 -10.80
CA LEU A 25 -13.10 0.04 -11.81
C LEU A 25 -12.74 -0.50 -13.19
N THR A 26 -13.69 -0.42 -14.11
CA THR A 26 -13.37 -0.54 -15.53
C THR A 26 -12.54 0.67 -15.97
N TYR A 27 -11.73 0.52 -17.01
CA TYR A 27 -10.97 1.62 -17.60
C TYR A 27 -11.85 2.84 -17.92
N GLN A 28 -13.08 2.62 -18.40
CA GLN A 28 -14.02 3.71 -18.70
C GLN A 28 -14.46 4.48 -17.44
N GLN A 29 -14.64 3.79 -16.32
CA GLN A 29 -14.98 4.42 -15.04
C GLN A 29 -13.80 5.19 -14.45
N GLU A 30 -12.57 4.70 -14.63
CA GLU A 30 -11.37 5.43 -14.20
C GLU A 30 -11.21 6.74 -14.97
N ILE A 31 -11.45 6.74 -16.29
CA ILE A 31 -11.47 7.97 -17.10
C ILE A 31 -12.49 8.97 -16.57
N GLU A 32 -13.70 8.50 -16.22
CA GLU A 32 -14.76 9.36 -15.70
C GLU A 32 -14.34 10.03 -14.38
N GLN A 33 -13.67 9.29 -13.49
CA GLN A 33 -13.13 9.85 -12.25
C GLN A 33 -12.02 10.88 -12.50
N VAL A 34 -11.10 10.62 -13.43
CA VAL A 34 -10.03 11.58 -13.79
C VAL A 34 -10.61 12.92 -14.26
N VAL A 35 -11.67 12.87 -15.06
CA VAL A 35 -12.35 14.08 -15.55
C VAL A 35 -13.14 14.77 -14.43
N GLU A 36 -13.85 14.01 -13.60
CA GLU A 36 -14.63 14.53 -12.46
C GLU A 36 -13.73 15.26 -11.45
N LEU A 37 -12.58 14.68 -11.13
CA LEU A 37 -11.57 15.26 -10.25
C LEU A 37 -10.80 16.41 -10.91
N LYS A 38 -11.07 16.71 -12.18
CA LYS A 38 -10.41 17.76 -12.98
C LYS A 38 -8.88 17.60 -13.04
N LEU A 39 -8.39 16.37 -12.90
CA LEU A 39 -6.99 16.04 -13.15
C LEU A 39 -6.68 16.16 -14.65
N VAL A 40 -7.68 15.87 -15.49
CA VAL A 40 -7.67 16.17 -16.93
C VAL A 40 -8.97 16.91 -17.28
N THR A 41 -8.88 17.92 -18.14
CA THR A 41 -10.00 18.82 -18.47
C THR A 41 -11.03 18.20 -19.43
N GLU A 42 -10.65 17.17 -20.17
CA GLU A 42 -11.50 16.45 -21.14
C GLU A 42 -10.98 15.02 -21.36
N LYS A 43 -11.82 14.13 -21.91
CA LYS A 43 -11.33 12.81 -22.38
C LYS A 43 -10.30 13.05 -23.48
N SER A 44 -9.05 12.65 -23.24
CA SER A 44 -7.93 13.07 -24.06
C SER A 44 -6.96 11.92 -24.28
N GLU A 45 -6.99 11.37 -25.49
CA GLU A 45 -5.97 10.45 -26.02
C GLU A 45 -4.73 11.19 -26.53
N ILE A 46 -4.57 12.45 -26.12
CA ILE A 46 -3.40 13.26 -26.45
C ILE A 46 -2.23 12.77 -25.60
N LYS A 47 -1.10 12.52 -26.25
CA LYS A 47 0.14 12.15 -25.59
C LYS A 47 0.60 13.25 -24.65
N ALA A 48 1.10 12.88 -23.49
CA ALA A 48 1.65 13.83 -22.54
C ALA A 48 3.13 14.09 -22.86
N ASN A 49 3.51 15.37 -22.81
CA ASN A 49 4.92 15.76 -22.77
C ASN A 49 5.45 15.77 -21.32
N LYS A 50 6.78 15.88 -21.15
CA LYS A 50 7.42 15.75 -19.82
C LYS A 50 7.00 16.85 -18.86
N CYS A 51 6.82 18.07 -19.36
CA CYS A 51 6.36 19.16 -18.52
C CYS A 51 4.92 19.00 -18.05
N GLU A 52 4.04 18.46 -18.89
CA GLU A 52 2.67 18.14 -18.48
C GLU A 52 2.64 17.05 -17.41
N VAL A 53 3.51 16.02 -17.52
CA VAL A 53 3.65 15.00 -16.48
C VAL A 53 4.08 15.63 -15.16
N LEU A 54 5.10 16.48 -15.19
CA LEU A 54 5.63 17.14 -13.98
C LEU A 54 4.62 18.10 -13.36
N GLU A 55 3.87 18.86 -14.16
CA GLU A 55 2.79 19.72 -13.66
C GLU A 55 1.67 18.91 -13.00
N MET A 56 1.25 17.80 -13.61
CA MET A 56 0.22 16.93 -13.05
C MET A 56 0.70 16.29 -11.73
N MET A 57 1.94 15.80 -11.69
CA MET A 57 2.55 15.27 -10.46
C MET A 57 2.70 16.35 -9.40
N SER A 58 3.19 17.54 -9.74
CA SER A 58 3.34 18.68 -8.83
C SER A 58 2.03 19.02 -8.12
N ARG A 59 0.92 19.04 -8.86
CA ARG A 59 -0.41 19.29 -8.31
C ARG A 59 -0.89 18.14 -7.42
N GLN A 60 -0.69 16.89 -7.88
CA GLN A 60 -1.10 15.69 -7.17
C GLN A 60 -0.36 15.54 -5.82
N PHE A 61 0.96 15.64 -5.84
CA PHE A 61 1.80 15.45 -4.67
C PHE A 61 2.02 16.74 -3.87
N GLN A 62 1.37 17.84 -4.29
CA GLN A 62 1.44 19.16 -3.65
C GLN A 62 2.89 19.62 -3.41
N TRP A 63 3.71 19.50 -4.44
CA TRP A 63 5.12 19.87 -4.35
C TRP A 63 5.27 21.31 -3.87
N THR A 64 6.05 21.50 -2.81
CA THR A 64 6.38 22.84 -2.32
C THR A 64 7.56 23.35 -3.13
N THR A 65 7.28 24.12 -4.17
CA THR A 65 8.31 24.76 -4.99
C THR A 65 8.95 25.93 -4.22
N SER A 66 10.21 26.21 -4.52
CA SER A 66 10.98 27.31 -3.92
C SER A 66 11.80 27.98 -5.01
N GLU A 67 12.00 29.30 -4.88
CA GLU A 67 12.91 30.07 -5.75
C GLU A 67 14.38 29.61 -5.59
N ASP A 68 14.71 28.93 -4.49
CA ASP A 68 16.04 28.36 -4.26
C ASP A 68 16.30 27.09 -5.07
N TYR A 69 15.24 26.43 -5.57
CA TYR A 69 15.41 25.27 -6.45
C TYR A 69 15.75 25.76 -7.85
N SER A 70 16.78 25.15 -8.43
CA SER A 70 17.23 25.45 -9.78
C SER A 70 17.64 24.17 -10.50
N HIS A 71 17.66 24.23 -11.83
CA HIS A 71 18.10 23.15 -12.69
C HIS A 71 19.02 23.67 -13.80
N PRO A 72 19.87 22.81 -14.39
CA PRO A 72 20.75 23.21 -15.48
C PRO A 72 20.08 23.22 -16.87
N PHE A 73 18.80 22.83 -16.96
CA PHE A 73 18.13 22.59 -18.23
C PHE A 73 17.76 23.87 -18.96
N THR A 74 18.13 23.95 -20.25
CA THR A 74 17.90 25.13 -21.10
C THR A 74 16.64 25.02 -21.95
N ASP A 75 16.04 23.84 -22.01
CA ASP A 75 14.83 23.53 -22.79
C ASP A 75 13.54 23.55 -21.94
N VAL A 76 13.61 23.97 -20.68
CA VAL A 76 12.44 24.06 -19.80
C VAL A 76 11.72 25.39 -20.02
N PRO A 77 10.43 25.38 -20.42
CA PRO A 77 9.64 26.60 -20.56
C PRO A 77 9.22 27.14 -19.18
N GLU A 78 9.01 28.46 -19.11
CA GLU A 78 8.70 29.18 -17.86
C GLU A 78 7.53 28.58 -17.06
N TRP A 79 6.48 28.11 -17.75
CA TRP A 79 5.29 27.52 -17.10
C TRP A 79 5.55 26.20 -16.39
N CYS A 80 6.67 25.53 -16.68
CA CYS A 80 7.08 24.23 -16.15
C CYS A 80 8.33 24.33 -15.27
N ASP A 81 8.92 25.53 -15.16
CA ASP A 81 10.21 25.76 -14.52
C ASP A 81 10.18 25.36 -13.04
N SER A 82 9.20 25.85 -12.28
CA SER A 82 9.09 25.55 -10.85
C SER A 82 8.91 24.05 -10.55
N ALA A 83 8.08 23.36 -11.34
CA ALA A 83 7.88 21.91 -11.21
C ALA A 83 9.14 21.13 -11.59
N SER A 84 9.82 21.54 -12.67
CA SER A 84 11.08 20.95 -13.12
C SER A 84 12.21 21.14 -12.11
N ALA A 85 12.29 22.32 -11.50
CA ALA A 85 13.31 22.65 -10.51
C ALA A 85 13.13 21.83 -9.24
N TYR A 86 11.89 21.70 -8.74
CA TYR A 86 11.58 20.80 -7.64
C TYR A 86 11.93 19.35 -7.98
N ALA A 87 11.43 18.86 -9.13
CA ALA A 87 11.59 17.46 -9.50
C ALA A 87 13.07 17.09 -9.71
N TYR A 88 13.88 18.01 -10.24
CA TYR A 88 15.32 17.84 -10.35
C TYR A 88 15.99 17.82 -8.98
N HIS A 89 15.68 18.78 -8.11
CA HIS A 89 16.25 18.87 -6.76
C HIS A 89 15.90 17.66 -5.89
N ALA A 90 14.67 17.18 -6.00
CA ALA A 90 14.17 16.00 -5.30
C ALA A 90 14.69 14.68 -5.89
N GLY A 91 15.39 14.72 -7.03
CA GLY A 91 15.91 13.53 -7.71
C GLY A 91 14.84 12.69 -8.42
N ILE A 92 13.65 13.26 -8.66
CA ILE A 92 12.54 12.62 -9.36
C ILE A 92 12.89 12.50 -10.85
N VAL A 93 13.43 13.57 -11.45
CA VAL A 93 13.86 13.60 -12.84
C VAL A 93 15.36 13.78 -13.00
N ASN A 94 15.89 13.18 -14.05
CA ASN A 94 17.21 13.48 -14.60
C ASN A 94 17.06 14.00 -16.03
N GLY A 95 18.01 14.85 -16.44
CA GLY A 95 18.09 15.29 -17.83
C GLY A 95 18.48 14.15 -18.77
N ARG A 96 18.05 14.25 -20.03
CA ARG A 96 18.58 13.42 -21.14
C ARG A 96 20.05 13.73 -21.41
N THR A 97 20.45 14.97 -21.14
CA THR A 97 21.85 15.41 -21.07
C THR A 97 22.03 16.33 -19.86
N GLU A 98 23.25 16.84 -19.65
CA GLU A 98 23.54 17.79 -18.57
C GLU A 98 22.67 19.06 -18.63
N THR A 99 22.22 19.49 -19.82
CA THR A 99 21.48 20.75 -20.00
C THR A 99 20.14 20.57 -20.73
N ILE A 100 19.71 19.34 -21.00
CA ILE A 100 18.45 19.06 -21.71
C ILE A 100 17.60 18.09 -20.90
N LEU A 101 16.39 18.50 -20.51
CA LEU A 101 15.42 17.66 -19.83
C LEU A 101 14.61 16.79 -20.81
N GLY A 102 14.38 17.30 -22.02
CA GLY A 102 13.52 16.71 -23.04
C GLY A 102 12.04 17.03 -22.78
N THR A 103 11.73 18.31 -22.59
CA THR A 103 10.43 18.81 -22.11
C THR A 103 9.27 18.65 -23.09
N GLU A 104 9.50 18.91 -24.38
CA GLU A 104 8.46 18.89 -25.42
C GLU A 104 8.27 17.53 -26.09
N GLY A 105 9.15 16.57 -25.83
CA GLY A 105 9.02 15.22 -26.36
C GLY A 105 7.90 14.44 -25.67
N ASP A 106 7.20 13.60 -26.43
CA ASP A 106 6.29 12.60 -25.87
C ASP A 106 7.05 11.75 -24.83
N VAL A 107 6.38 11.42 -23.71
CA VAL A 107 6.98 10.68 -22.59
C VAL A 107 6.61 9.21 -22.68
N SER A 108 7.60 8.34 -22.52
CA SER A 108 7.39 6.89 -22.47
C SER A 108 6.77 6.44 -21.14
N ARG A 109 6.09 5.30 -21.14
CA ARG A 109 5.58 4.67 -19.91
C ARG A 109 6.71 4.32 -18.93
N SER A 110 7.87 3.93 -19.44
CA SER A 110 9.08 3.71 -18.62
C SER A 110 9.53 4.99 -17.90
N GLU A 111 9.55 6.14 -18.60
CA GLU A 111 9.90 7.42 -17.98
C GLU A 111 8.89 7.80 -16.87
N VAL A 112 7.59 7.63 -17.11
CA VAL A 112 6.57 7.90 -16.08
C VAL A 112 6.70 6.96 -14.89
N ALA A 113 6.92 5.66 -15.12
CA ALA A 113 7.12 4.69 -14.06
C ALA A 113 8.29 5.08 -13.15
N VAL A 114 9.43 5.48 -13.73
CA VAL A 114 10.59 5.91 -12.95
C VAL A 114 10.31 7.18 -12.15
N MET A 115 9.66 8.19 -12.75
CA MET A 115 9.30 9.43 -12.03
C MET A 115 8.36 9.13 -10.86
N LEU A 116 7.31 8.34 -11.10
CA LEU A 116 6.31 8.01 -10.09
C LEU A 116 6.91 7.16 -8.97
N TYR A 117 7.72 6.16 -9.30
CA TYR A 117 8.42 5.33 -8.31
C TYR A 117 9.30 6.18 -7.39
N ARG A 118 10.09 7.11 -7.95
CA ARG A 118 10.98 7.98 -7.18
C ARG A 118 10.21 8.91 -6.24
N GLU A 119 9.14 9.53 -6.74
CA GLU A 119 8.23 10.33 -5.90
C GLU A 119 7.68 9.49 -4.75
N LEU A 120 7.14 8.32 -5.02
CA LEU A 120 6.59 7.43 -4.00
C LEU A 120 7.64 6.98 -2.97
N LYS A 121 8.88 6.73 -3.39
CA LYS A 121 9.99 6.48 -2.46
C LYS A 121 10.27 7.67 -1.54
N LEU A 122 10.20 8.90 -2.04
CA LEU A 122 10.33 10.11 -1.20
C LEU A 122 9.20 10.20 -0.16
N GLN A 123 8.00 9.72 -0.52
CA GLN A 123 6.85 9.62 0.38
C GLN A 123 6.90 8.41 1.32
N ASN A 124 7.99 7.62 1.31
CA ASN A 124 8.15 6.37 2.06
C ASN A 124 7.05 5.34 1.74
N PHE A 125 6.54 5.34 0.51
CA PHE A 125 5.65 4.30 0.03
C PHE A 125 6.34 2.94 0.07
N ASP A 126 5.61 1.94 0.54
CA ASP A 126 6.11 0.58 0.63
C ASP A 126 5.72 -0.24 -0.60
N PHE A 127 6.73 -0.84 -1.23
CA PHE A 127 6.61 -1.63 -2.45
C PHE A 127 6.69 -3.14 -2.15
N THR A 128 6.34 -3.57 -0.94
CA THR A 128 6.40 -4.98 -0.48
C THR A 128 5.32 -5.89 -1.08
N LYS A 129 4.33 -5.36 -1.81
CA LYS A 129 3.38 -6.19 -2.56
C LYS A 129 4.13 -7.05 -3.60
N THR A 130 3.79 -8.33 -3.65
CA THR A 130 4.36 -9.30 -4.61
C THR A 130 3.28 -9.86 -5.54
N ALA A 131 2.40 -9.01 -6.07
CA ALA A 131 1.43 -9.48 -7.07
C ALA A 131 2.19 -10.15 -8.22
N GLU A 132 1.68 -11.28 -8.72
CA GLU A 132 2.40 -12.00 -9.77
C GLU A 132 2.53 -11.15 -11.02
N ASN A 133 3.78 -10.95 -11.43
CA ASN A 133 4.09 -10.21 -12.63
C ASN A 133 4.15 -11.14 -13.85
N THR A 134 3.05 -11.20 -14.60
CA THR A 134 2.87 -12.09 -15.76
C THR A 134 3.12 -11.42 -17.11
N LEU A 135 3.55 -10.15 -17.13
CA LEU A 135 3.82 -9.42 -18.38
C LEU A 135 5.06 -9.99 -19.09
N ASN A 136 5.03 -10.00 -20.42
CA ASN A 136 5.97 -10.80 -21.24
C ASN A 136 7.09 -10.01 -21.93
N ASP A 137 7.08 -8.68 -21.86
CA ASP A 137 8.01 -7.79 -22.58
C ASP A 137 9.05 -7.11 -21.66
N TRP A 138 9.28 -7.64 -20.46
CA TRP A 138 10.28 -7.10 -19.53
C TRP A 138 11.69 -7.03 -20.14
N ALA A 139 12.05 -7.99 -21.01
CA ALA A 139 13.32 -7.99 -21.72
C ALA A 139 13.47 -6.83 -22.72
N SER A 140 12.34 -6.22 -23.15
CA SER A 140 12.30 -5.05 -24.03
C SER A 140 12.14 -3.75 -23.24
N THR A 141 11.91 -3.82 -21.93
CA THR A 141 11.86 -2.64 -21.06
C THR A 141 13.29 -2.25 -20.71
N PRO A 142 13.67 -0.96 -20.81
CA PRO A 142 15.04 -0.54 -20.52
C PRO A 142 15.51 -0.89 -19.11
N ASP A 143 16.78 -1.29 -18.97
CA ASP A 143 17.39 -1.67 -17.69
C ASP A 143 17.27 -0.60 -16.59
N TRP A 144 17.24 0.68 -16.99
CA TRP A 144 17.10 1.81 -16.06
C TRP A 144 15.68 2.04 -15.53
N ALA A 145 14.68 1.33 -16.08
CA ALA A 145 13.26 1.46 -15.72
C ALA A 145 12.63 0.16 -15.24
N VAL A 146 13.20 -0.99 -15.61
CA VAL A 146 12.52 -2.29 -15.49
C VAL A 146 12.16 -2.62 -14.05
N ASN A 147 13.00 -2.30 -13.06
CA ASN A 147 12.73 -2.62 -11.67
C ASN A 147 11.64 -1.70 -11.09
N GLU A 148 11.71 -0.40 -11.39
CA GLU A 148 10.73 0.60 -10.99
C GLU A 148 9.36 0.32 -11.60
N ALA A 149 9.33 -0.06 -12.88
CA ALA A 149 8.12 -0.45 -13.59
C ALA A 149 7.48 -1.70 -12.97
N LYS A 150 8.29 -2.74 -12.68
CA LYS A 150 7.80 -3.95 -12.01
C LYS A 150 7.19 -3.65 -10.64
N ALA A 151 7.88 -2.85 -9.82
CA ALA A 151 7.38 -2.46 -8.51
C ALA A 151 6.02 -1.73 -8.59
N LEU A 152 5.82 -0.89 -9.61
CA LEU A 152 4.54 -0.21 -9.83
C LEU A 152 3.44 -1.12 -10.37
N VAL A 153 3.79 -2.17 -11.11
CA VAL A 153 2.85 -3.22 -11.53
C VAL A 153 2.45 -4.08 -10.34
N GLU A 154 3.42 -4.50 -9.53
CA GLU A 154 3.21 -5.29 -8.32
C GLU A 154 2.39 -4.53 -7.25
N ALA A 155 2.58 -3.21 -7.19
CA ALA A 155 1.77 -2.31 -6.37
C ALA A 155 0.38 -1.99 -6.97
N GLU A 156 0.04 -2.56 -8.14
CA GLU A 156 -1.22 -2.34 -8.85
C GLU A 156 -1.51 -0.88 -9.23
N ILE A 157 -0.45 -0.06 -9.30
CA ILE A 157 -0.54 1.34 -9.72
C ILE A 157 -0.59 1.40 -11.24
N ILE A 158 0.29 0.68 -11.92
CA ILE A 158 0.32 0.59 -13.39
C ILE A 158 -0.11 -0.81 -13.82
N PHE A 159 -1.04 -0.90 -14.77
CA PHE A 159 -1.40 -2.18 -15.40
C PHE A 159 -0.75 -2.33 -16.78
N GLY A 160 -0.53 -3.58 -17.17
CA GLY A 160 -0.18 -3.95 -18.53
C GLY A 160 -1.34 -3.76 -19.50
N PHE A 161 -1.03 -3.86 -20.79
CA PHE A 161 -2.00 -3.84 -21.87
C PHE A 161 -2.65 -5.22 -22.07
N GLU A 162 -3.74 -5.26 -22.84
CA GLU A 162 -4.49 -6.49 -23.17
C GLU A 162 -3.63 -7.56 -23.88
N ASP A 163 -2.52 -7.15 -24.52
CA ASP A 163 -1.55 -8.03 -25.17
C ASP A 163 -0.53 -8.66 -24.19
N ASN A 164 -0.76 -8.52 -22.87
CA ASN A 164 0.12 -8.95 -21.77
C ASN A 164 1.51 -8.28 -21.79
N THR A 165 1.58 -7.04 -22.29
CA THR A 165 2.81 -6.23 -22.29
C THR A 165 2.74 -5.10 -21.28
N PHE A 166 3.86 -4.72 -20.69
CA PHE A 166 4.01 -3.44 -20.01
C PHE A 166 4.02 -2.27 -21.02
N GLY A 167 4.65 -2.48 -22.18
CA GLY A 167 4.75 -1.52 -23.26
C GLY A 167 5.59 -0.31 -22.89
N GLY A 168 6.78 -0.52 -22.30
CA GLY A 168 7.59 0.56 -21.71
C GLY A 168 7.91 1.74 -22.63
N GLU A 169 8.19 1.47 -23.91
CA GLU A 169 8.46 2.51 -24.94
C GLU A 169 7.19 3.14 -25.54
N LYS A 170 5.99 2.62 -25.23
CA LYS A 170 4.74 3.26 -25.67
C LYS A 170 4.59 4.59 -24.94
N HIS A 171 4.17 5.62 -25.66
CA HIS A 171 3.96 6.94 -25.10
C HIS A 171 2.70 6.97 -24.24
N ILE A 172 2.77 7.65 -23.09
CA ILE A 172 1.62 7.82 -22.21
C ILE A 172 0.69 8.93 -22.72
N ILE A 173 -0.62 8.71 -22.60
CA ILE A 173 -1.64 9.75 -22.85
C ILE A 173 -2.08 10.39 -21.54
N LYS A 174 -2.58 11.63 -21.60
CA LYS A 174 -2.91 12.43 -20.41
C LYS A 174 -3.93 11.75 -19.49
N GLN A 175 -4.95 11.13 -20.07
CA GLN A 175 -5.95 10.42 -19.28
C GLN A 175 -5.36 9.21 -18.54
N ASP A 176 -4.47 8.44 -19.18
CA ASP A 176 -3.79 7.31 -18.54
C ASP A 176 -2.92 7.78 -17.39
N LEU A 177 -2.19 8.88 -17.56
CA LEU A 177 -1.44 9.49 -16.47
C LEU A 177 -2.36 9.88 -15.30
N GLY A 178 -3.51 10.49 -15.58
CA GLY A 178 -4.51 10.80 -14.56
C GLY A 178 -4.98 9.57 -13.80
N ILE A 179 -5.20 8.45 -14.50
CA ILE A 179 -5.58 7.16 -13.88
C ILE A 179 -4.47 6.69 -12.94
N LEU A 180 -3.20 6.73 -13.37
CA LEU A 180 -2.07 6.34 -12.51
C LEU A 180 -2.02 7.15 -11.21
N LEU A 181 -2.27 8.47 -11.29
CA LEU A 181 -2.26 9.37 -10.13
C LEU A 181 -3.42 9.08 -9.16
N ILE A 182 -4.63 8.78 -9.66
CA ILE A 182 -5.76 8.37 -8.79
C ILE A 182 -5.48 7.02 -8.12
N ARG A 183 -4.87 6.08 -8.83
CA ARG A 183 -4.53 4.77 -8.25
C ARG A 183 -3.51 4.91 -7.14
N VAL A 184 -2.55 5.81 -7.28
CA VAL A 184 -1.64 6.18 -6.18
C VAL A 184 -2.42 6.68 -4.96
N ASP A 185 -3.38 7.59 -5.13
CA ASP A 185 -4.21 8.07 -4.02
C ASP A 185 -4.99 6.95 -3.36
N LYS A 186 -5.58 6.04 -4.14
CA LYS A 186 -6.30 4.88 -3.62
C LYS A 186 -5.37 3.99 -2.80
N MET A 187 -4.16 3.75 -3.29
CA MET A 187 -3.15 2.95 -2.60
C MET A 187 -2.67 3.62 -1.31
N ILE A 188 -2.34 4.91 -1.35
CA ILE A 188 -1.95 5.69 -0.17
C ILE A 188 -3.11 5.73 0.83
N SER A 189 -4.34 5.99 0.40
CA SER A 189 -5.53 6.05 1.26
C SER A 189 -5.80 4.70 1.95
N SER A 190 -5.63 3.59 1.23
CA SER A 190 -5.70 2.24 1.81
C SER A 190 -4.56 1.95 2.80
N THR A 191 -3.43 2.65 2.66
CA THR A 191 -2.27 2.55 3.57
C THR A 191 -2.42 3.45 4.80
N THR A 192 -3.23 4.51 4.73
CA THR A 192 -3.45 5.47 5.83
C THR A 192 -4.72 5.23 6.66
N GLN A 193 -5.58 4.28 6.30
CA GLN A 193 -6.79 3.97 7.08
C GLN A 193 -6.40 3.48 8.49
N GLU A 194 -6.86 4.12 9.56
CA GLU A 194 -6.61 3.62 10.91
C GLU A 194 -7.15 2.19 11.03
N LEU A 195 -6.45 1.34 11.80
CA LEU A 195 -6.97 0.01 12.11
C LEU A 195 -8.33 0.17 12.79
N ASP A 196 -9.27 -0.76 12.56
CA ASP A 196 -10.52 -0.79 13.31
C ASP A 196 -10.21 -0.67 14.81
N ASN A 197 -10.71 0.39 15.45
CA ASN A 197 -10.44 0.70 16.85
C ASN A 197 -10.86 -0.44 17.79
N ASP A 198 -11.83 -1.26 17.38
CA ASP A 198 -12.25 -2.41 18.17
C ASP A 198 -11.20 -3.53 18.18
N LEU A 199 -10.39 -3.65 17.11
CA LEU A 199 -9.26 -4.57 17.01
C LEU A 199 -8.06 -4.12 17.84
N VAL A 200 -7.92 -2.82 18.10
CA VAL A 200 -6.78 -2.28 18.86
C VAL A 200 -6.76 -2.86 20.27
N GLY A 201 -5.62 -3.41 20.66
CA GLY A 201 -5.41 -3.98 21.97
C GLY A 201 -4.62 -5.30 21.95
N ARG A 202 -4.63 -5.97 23.10
CA ARG A 202 -3.94 -7.24 23.30
C ARG A 202 -4.96 -8.37 23.46
N TRP A 203 -4.70 -9.46 22.76
CA TRP A 203 -5.60 -10.58 22.55
C TRP A 203 -4.89 -11.88 22.90
N ALA A 204 -5.42 -12.63 23.87
CA ALA A 204 -4.93 -13.97 24.20
C ALA A 204 -5.52 -14.97 23.21
N TRP A 205 -4.67 -15.80 22.59
CA TRP A 205 -5.14 -16.89 21.75
C TRP A 205 -5.92 -17.89 22.59
N ALA A 206 -7.11 -18.27 22.14
CA ALA A 206 -8.00 -19.21 22.85
C ALA A 206 -8.03 -20.56 22.13
N GLU A 207 -8.28 -20.56 20.82
CA GLU A 207 -8.28 -21.77 20.02
C GLU A 207 -8.06 -21.48 18.53
N THR A 208 -7.64 -22.50 17.79
CA THR A 208 -7.70 -22.54 16.33
C THR A 208 -8.39 -23.80 15.87
N THR A 209 -9.34 -23.66 14.95
CA THR A 209 -10.00 -24.76 14.25
C THR A 209 -9.63 -24.69 12.78
N LYS A 210 -9.35 -25.85 12.19
CA LYS A 210 -9.21 -26.04 10.74
C LYS A 210 -9.99 -27.31 10.37
N GLU A 211 -10.59 -27.31 9.19
CA GLU A 211 -11.28 -28.47 8.65
C GLU A 211 -10.34 -29.69 8.63
N ASP A 212 -10.85 -30.86 9.03
CA ASP A 212 -10.11 -32.11 9.13
C ASP A 212 -8.85 -32.11 10.01
N GLN A 213 -8.70 -31.12 10.91
CA GLN A 213 -7.63 -31.07 11.91
C GLN A 213 -8.21 -31.01 13.33
N PRO A 214 -7.50 -31.54 14.35
CA PRO A 214 -7.90 -31.37 15.74
C PRO A 214 -7.89 -29.88 16.13
N THR A 215 -8.85 -29.46 16.97
CA THR A 215 -8.84 -28.12 17.57
C THR A 215 -7.55 -27.94 18.36
N MET A 216 -6.88 -26.81 18.10
CA MET A 216 -5.63 -26.45 18.74
C MET A 216 -5.91 -25.43 19.83
N THR A 217 -5.39 -25.66 21.04
CA THR A 217 -5.53 -24.73 22.16
C THR A 217 -4.16 -24.46 22.79
N PRO A 218 -3.94 -23.28 23.40
CA PRO A 218 -2.69 -22.96 24.09
C PRO A 218 -2.43 -23.82 25.34
N GLU A 219 -3.42 -24.56 25.85
CA GLU A 219 -3.30 -25.42 27.05
C GLU A 219 -2.24 -26.53 26.93
N GLN A 220 -1.70 -26.75 25.73
CA GLN A 220 -0.58 -27.66 25.50
C GLN A 220 0.81 -26.96 25.57
N THR A 221 0.87 -25.69 25.95
CA THR A 221 2.11 -24.89 26.01
C THR A 221 2.36 -24.29 27.40
N THR A 222 3.63 -24.02 27.73
CA THR A 222 4.03 -23.51 29.05
C THR A 222 3.81 -21.99 29.23
N ALA A 223 3.46 -21.27 28.16
CA ALA A 223 3.22 -19.83 28.18
C ALA A 223 2.10 -19.41 27.19
N PRO A 224 1.23 -18.47 27.57
CA PRO A 224 0.13 -18.03 26.73
C PRO A 224 0.60 -17.21 25.52
N PHE A 225 0.00 -17.50 24.36
CA PHE A 225 0.24 -16.76 23.12
C PHE A 225 -0.60 -15.49 23.08
N PHE A 226 0.03 -14.38 22.71
CA PHE A 226 -0.65 -13.09 22.58
C PHE A 226 -0.46 -12.48 21.20
N LEU A 227 -1.54 -11.90 20.70
CA LEU A 227 -1.61 -11.02 19.55
C LEU A 227 -1.84 -9.59 20.04
N THR A 228 -0.98 -8.65 19.67
CA THR A 228 -1.09 -7.22 20.00
C THR A 228 -1.25 -6.44 18.72
N LEU A 229 -2.34 -5.68 18.59
CA LEU A 229 -2.64 -4.86 17.43
C LEU A 229 -2.64 -3.39 17.84
N GLY A 230 -1.73 -2.61 17.27
CA GLY A 230 -1.61 -1.17 17.47
C GLY A 230 -2.52 -0.37 16.55
N ALA A 231 -2.96 0.80 17.00
CA ALA A 231 -3.72 1.75 16.17
C ALA A 231 -2.91 2.23 14.94
N ASP A 232 -1.58 2.19 15.05
CA ASP A 232 -0.63 2.48 13.98
C ASP A 232 -0.36 1.28 13.06
N ARG A 233 -1.24 0.25 13.10
CA ARG A 233 -1.13 -1.00 12.34
C ARG A 233 0.04 -1.89 12.73
N SER A 234 0.74 -1.59 13.83
CA SER A 234 1.77 -2.49 14.35
C SER A 234 1.17 -3.80 14.82
N LEU A 235 1.81 -4.90 14.45
CA LEU A 235 1.51 -6.24 14.94
C LEU A 235 2.64 -6.67 15.87
N GLY A 236 2.29 -7.16 17.06
CA GLY A 236 3.18 -7.87 17.96
C GLY A 236 2.61 -9.24 18.27
N ILE A 237 3.44 -10.28 18.24
CA ILE A 237 3.07 -11.63 18.61
C ILE A 237 4.07 -12.11 19.67
N SER A 238 3.53 -12.55 20.81
CA SER A 238 4.32 -13.24 21.83
C SER A 238 3.93 -14.71 21.81
N GLY A 239 4.87 -15.57 21.44
CA GLY A 239 4.75 -17.01 21.58
C GLY A 239 5.33 -17.52 22.89
N ASP A 240 5.44 -18.84 23.01
CA ASP A 240 6.07 -19.52 24.13
C ASP A 240 7.60 -19.44 24.09
N CYS A 241 8.18 -19.11 22.94
CA CYS A 241 9.61 -19.18 22.72
C CYS A 241 10.17 -17.98 21.94
N ASN A 242 9.43 -17.48 20.96
CA ASN A 242 9.81 -16.39 20.08
C ASN A 242 8.89 -15.17 20.24
N LEU A 243 9.49 -14.00 19.97
CA LEU A 243 8.75 -12.77 19.74
C LEU A 243 8.74 -12.49 18.23
N MET A 244 7.55 -12.20 17.71
CA MET A 244 7.38 -11.78 16.33
C MET A 244 6.73 -10.39 16.28
N GLY A 245 6.98 -9.67 15.21
CA GLY A 245 6.32 -8.42 14.87
C GLY A 245 5.91 -8.41 13.41
N GLY A 246 5.17 -7.40 13.00
CA GLY A 246 4.79 -7.18 11.60
C GLY A 246 3.79 -6.06 11.47
N SER A 247 2.89 -6.18 10.51
CA SER A 247 1.81 -5.22 10.30
C SER A 247 0.46 -5.90 10.08
N VAL A 248 -0.61 -5.14 10.39
CA VAL A 248 -2.00 -5.57 10.23
C VAL A 248 -2.80 -4.51 9.47
N LYS A 249 -3.72 -4.95 8.61
CA LYS A 249 -4.70 -4.09 7.95
C LYS A 249 -6.09 -4.67 8.16
N SER A 250 -7.08 -3.82 8.37
CA SER A 250 -8.50 -4.16 8.33
C SER A 250 -9.24 -3.23 7.38
N ASP A 251 -10.14 -3.77 6.57
CA ASP A 251 -11.07 -2.96 5.76
C ASP A 251 -12.51 -3.37 6.07
N MET A 252 -13.43 -2.41 6.00
CA MET A 252 -14.88 -2.66 6.07
C MET A 252 -15.45 -2.56 4.65
N SER A 253 -16.33 -3.47 4.27
CA SER A 253 -17.04 -3.40 2.98
C SER A 253 -17.96 -2.19 2.92
N ASP A 254 -18.24 -1.72 1.70
CA ASP A 254 -19.06 -0.53 1.45
C ASP A 254 -20.46 -0.58 2.08
N ASP A 255 -21.03 -1.78 2.16
CA ASP A 255 -22.33 -2.05 2.76
C ASP A 255 -22.26 -2.31 4.29
N GLN A 256 -21.06 -2.20 4.88
CA GLN A 256 -20.75 -2.47 6.28
C GLN A 256 -21.13 -3.89 6.74
N THR A 257 -21.20 -4.85 5.82
CA THR A 257 -21.58 -6.24 6.14
C THR A 257 -20.40 -7.18 6.34
N THR A 258 -19.23 -6.83 5.80
CA THR A 258 -18.04 -7.68 5.83
C THR A 258 -16.79 -6.91 6.22
N THR A 259 -16.04 -7.49 7.14
CA THR A 259 -14.81 -6.96 7.69
C THR A 259 -13.65 -7.85 7.26
N THR A 260 -12.73 -7.33 6.46
CA THR A 260 -11.51 -8.05 6.05
C THR A 260 -10.37 -7.76 7.01
N ILE A 261 -9.44 -8.70 7.12
CA ILE A 261 -8.18 -8.52 7.85
C ILE A 261 -7.06 -9.19 7.09
N SER A 262 -5.87 -8.60 7.11
CA SER A 262 -4.66 -9.22 6.58
C SER A 262 -3.45 -8.86 7.46
N PHE A 263 -2.52 -9.80 7.53
CA PHE A 263 -1.26 -9.66 8.27
C PHE A 263 -0.11 -9.80 7.29
N PHE A 264 0.92 -8.97 7.42
CA PHE A 264 2.04 -8.90 6.48
C PHE A 264 3.31 -8.43 7.17
N ASP A 265 4.44 -8.54 6.45
CA ASP A 265 5.78 -8.22 6.94
C ASP A 265 6.13 -8.87 8.28
N ILE A 266 5.67 -10.10 8.50
CA ILE A 266 5.93 -10.79 9.76
C ILE A 266 7.41 -11.14 9.86
N PHE A 267 8.07 -10.62 10.90
CA PHE A 267 9.44 -10.92 11.28
C PHE A 267 9.49 -11.43 12.72
N GLY A 268 10.56 -12.13 13.10
CA GLY A 268 10.70 -12.58 14.49
C GLY A 268 12.00 -13.28 14.78
N THR A 269 12.19 -13.65 16.04
CA THR A 269 13.32 -14.49 16.46
C THR A 269 13.12 -15.91 15.92
N LEU A 270 14.23 -16.55 15.50
CA LEU A 270 14.22 -17.90 14.92
C LEU A 270 14.88 -18.90 15.89
N MET A 271 14.46 -18.91 17.15
CA MET A 271 14.90 -19.95 18.08
C MET A 271 14.13 -21.24 17.82
N TYR A 272 14.81 -22.38 17.93
CA TYR A 272 14.16 -23.69 17.85
C TYR A 272 13.40 -23.95 19.15
N CYS A 273 12.13 -24.37 19.02
CA CYS A 273 11.22 -24.57 20.13
C CYS A 273 10.61 -25.96 19.97
N GLU A 274 11.01 -26.89 20.84
CA GLU A 274 10.44 -28.24 20.88
C GLU A 274 8.98 -28.14 21.36
N ASP A 275 8.08 -28.87 20.70
CA ASP A 275 6.64 -28.92 21.02
C ASP A 275 5.90 -27.56 20.98
N SER A 276 6.40 -26.57 20.21
CA SER A 276 5.75 -25.26 20.06
C SER A 276 4.74 -25.21 18.91
N TYR A 277 3.66 -24.47 19.13
CA TYR A 277 2.63 -24.19 18.11
C TYR A 277 2.90 -22.91 17.29
N GLU A 278 4.04 -22.25 17.46
CA GLU A 278 4.35 -20.95 16.82
C GLU A 278 4.19 -20.95 15.30
N ASN A 279 4.71 -21.96 14.61
CA ASN A 279 4.57 -22.04 13.16
C ASN A 279 3.11 -22.18 12.76
N THR A 280 2.36 -23.05 13.43
CA THR A 280 0.94 -23.24 13.11
C THR A 280 0.10 -22.01 13.45
N PHE A 281 0.40 -21.34 14.56
CA PHE A 281 -0.21 -20.07 14.93
C PHE A 281 0.03 -19.02 13.85
N ARG A 282 1.29 -18.84 13.44
CA ARG A 282 1.67 -17.89 12.39
C ARG A 282 1.00 -18.21 11.07
N ASP A 283 1.02 -19.47 10.64
CA ASP A 283 0.46 -19.87 9.35
C ASP A 283 -1.07 -19.72 9.34
N ALA A 284 -1.75 -19.98 10.47
CA ALA A 284 -3.18 -19.71 10.62
C ALA A 284 -3.50 -18.20 10.64
N LEU A 285 -2.64 -17.40 11.27
CA LEU A 285 -2.78 -15.94 11.30
C LEU A 285 -2.65 -15.36 9.88
N MET A 286 -1.64 -15.80 9.13
CA MET A 286 -1.40 -15.39 7.74
C MET A 286 -2.53 -15.82 6.79
N ALA A 287 -3.19 -16.94 7.07
CA ALA A 287 -4.33 -17.43 6.27
C ALA A 287 -5.68 -16.80 6.69
N SER A 288 -5.68 -15.90 7.67
CA SER A 288 -6.90 -15.20 8.11
C SER A 288 -7.23 -14.03 7.18
N THR A 289 -8.47 -13.99 6.68
CA THR A 289 -8.89 -13.00 5.66
C THR A 289 -10.05 -12.11 6.08
N SER A 290 -10.79 -12.50 7.13
CA SER A 290 -11.85 -11.70 7.73
C SER A 290 -11.92 -11.90 9.23
N TYR A 291 -12.65 -11.03 9.94
CA TYR A 291 -12.84 -11.15 11.37
C TYR A 291 -14.27 -10.81 11.80
N THR A 292 -14.67 -11.31 12.96
CA THR A 292 -15.96 -11.00 13.60
C THR A 292 -15.77 -10.92 15.11
N PHE A 293 -16.60 -10.13 15.79
CA PHE A 293 -16.72 -10.17 17.25
C PHE A 293 -17.92 -11.03 17.65
N GLU A 294 -17.73 -11.98 18.58
CA GLU A 294 -18.81 -12.92 18.98
C GLU A 294 -19.79 -12.32 20.00
N ASN A 295 -19.45 -11.18 20.59
CA ASN A 295 -20.29 -10.52 21.59
C ASN A 295 -20.34 -9.00 21.40
N GLU A 296 -21.40 -8.38 21.93
CA GLU A 296 -21.60 -6.92 21.86
C GLU A 296 -20.48 -6.13 22.56
N GLU A 297 -19.87 -6.72 23.58
CA GLU A 297 -18.73 -6.15 24.32
C GLU A 297 -17.41 -6.26 23.55
N LYS A 298 -17.39 -6.96 22.40
CA LYS A 298 -16.23 -7.16 21.53
C LYS A 298 -14.99 -7.67 22.28
N THR A 299 -15.21 -8.56 23.24
CA THR A 299 -14.13 -9.19 24.02
C THR A 299 -13.70 -10.52 23.44
N VAL A 300 -14.42 -11.06 22.45
CA VAL A 300 -14.04 -12.27 21.72
C VAL A 300 -13.89 -11.94 20.24
N LEU A 301 -12.64 -11.98 19.77
CA LEU A 301 -12.27 -11.77 18.37
C LEU A 301 -12.11 -13.13 17.68
N THR A 302 -12.83 -13.32 16.58
CA THR A 302 -12.73 -14.52 15.76
C THR A 302 -12.23 -14.13 14.38
N LEU A 303 -11.03 -14.61 14.01
CA LEU A 303 -10.47 -14.51 12.67
C LEU A 303 -10.91 -15.71 11.85
N ASN A 304 -11.38 -15.50 10.63
CA ASN A 304 -11.77 -16.56 9.71
C ASN A 304 -10.60 -16.90 8.79
N ILE A 305 -10.27 -18.19 8.74
CA ILE A 305 -9.21 -18.75 7.90
C ILE A 305 -9.83 -19.20 6.59
N THR A 306 -9.24 -18.82 5.45
CA THR A 306 -9.67 -19.28 4.13
C THR A 306 -8.57 -20.02 3.40
N ASP A 307 -8.95 -20.89 2.46
CA ASP A 307 -8.03 -21.48 1.48
C ASP A 307 -7.72 -20.52 0.32
N GLU A 308 -6.95 -20.99 -0.66
CA GLU A 308 -6.59 -20.25 -1.87
C GLU A 308 -7.81 -19.89 -2.74
N GLU A 309 -8.91 -20.64 -2.63
CA GLU A 309 -10.17 -20.37 -3.32
C GLU A 309 -11.09 -19.43 -2.52
N SER A 310 -10.60 -18.85 -1.42
CA SER A 310 -11.35 -17.99 -0.50
C SER A 310 -12.52 -18.68 0.22
N THR A 311 -12.51 -20.01 0.30
CA THR A 311 -13.47 -20.79 1.08
C THR A 311 -13.07 -20.80 2.54
N LYS A 312 -14.01 -20.54 3.45
CA LYS A 312 -13.74 -20.60 4.90
C LYS A 312 -13.47 -22.05 5.33
N ILE A 313 -12.24 -22.30 5.77
CA ILE A 313 -11.76 -23.62 6.21
C ILE A 313 -11.48 -23.69 7.71
N GLY A 314 -11.59 -22.59 8.44
CA GLY A 314 -11.24 -22.58 9.85
C GLY A 314 -11.45 -21.24 10.55
N THR A 315 -11.09 -21.19 11.83
CA THR A 315 -11.10 -19.96 12.62
C THR A 315 -9.95 -19.92 13.62
N MET A 316 -9.50 -18.72 13.98
CA MET A 316 -8.70 -18.47 15.18
C MET A 316 -9.52 -17.60 16.13
N LYS A 317 -9.66 -18.02 17.39
CA LYS A 317 -10.34 -17.23 18.40
C LYS A 317 -9.37 -16.64 19.39
N PHE A 318 -9.67 -15.42 19.81
CA PHE A 318 -8.91 -14.68 20.78
C PHE A 318 -9.83 -13.99 21.80
N ILE A 319 -9.33 -13.88 23.02
CA ILE A 319 -10.01 -13.21 24.13
C ILE A 319 -9.24 -11.92 24.44
N LYS A 320 -9.96 -10.79 24.49
CA LYS A 320 -9.38 -9.49 24.82
C LYS A 320 -8.81 -9.53 26.23
N THR A 321 -7.60 -9.03 26.40
CA THR A 321 -6.92 -8.94 27.69
C THR A 321 -6.63 -7.50 28.03
N ASP A 322 -6.61 -7.19 29.32
CA ASP A 322 -6.22 -5.86 29.78
C ASP A 322 -4.79 -5.54 29.30
N PRO A 323 -4.49 -4.25 29.04
CA PRO A 323 -3.12 -3.80 28.81
C PRO A 323 -2.24 -4.30 29.95
N ILE A 324 -1.00 -4.72 29.66
CA ILE A 324 -0.03 -4.95 30.72
C ILE A 324 0.11 -3.63 31.48
N GLU A 325 -0.40 -3.56 32.72
CA GLU A 325 0.00 -2.48 33.62
C GLU A 325 1.51 -2.60 33.79
N ASN A 326 2.26 -1.67 33.19
CA ASN A 326 3.66 -1.48 33.52
C ASN A 326 3.72 -1.12 35.00
N ASN A 327 3.89 -2.11 35.87
CA ASN A 327 4.24 -1.93 37.26
C ASN A 327 5.70 -1.45 37.38
N ASP A 328 6.02 -0.32 36.75
CA ASP A 328 7.25 0.45 36.95
C ASP A 328 7.14 1.34 38.20
N ASN A 329 6.59 0.80 39.29
CA ASN A 329 6.50 1.52 40.56
C ASN A 329 6.48 0.61 41.81
N GLN A 330 7.32 -0.43 41.82
CA GLN A 330 7.79 -1.01 43.08
C GLN A 330 9.32 -1.11 43.09
N SER A 331 9.97 0.04 43.23
CA SER A 331 11.26 0.12 43.92
C SER A 331 11.29 1.38 44.80
N SER A 332 10.89 1.19 46.06
CA SER A 332 11.25 2.04 47.19
C SER A 332 11.18 1.21 48.46
#